data_AF-B5VLY3-F1
#
_entry.id   AF-B5VLY3-F1
#
_cell.length_a   1.000
_cell.length_b   1.000
_cell.length_c   1.000
_cell.angle_alpha   90.00
_cell.angle_beta   90.00
_cell.angle_gamma   90.00
#
_symmetry.space_group_name_H-M   'P 1'
#
loop_
_entity.id
_entity.type
_entity.pdbx_description
1 polymer ?
#
loop_
_entity_poly.entity_id
_entity_poly.type
_entity_poly.pdbx_seq_one_letter_code
_entity_poly.pdbx_strand_id
1 'polypeptide(L)' 'NVKVARLAGKYIPNLTAKPFQVTKEYFQDVYDLTGSEPIKEIIDNWEKYEQS' A
#
# COMPACT_ATOMS: atom_id res chain seq x y z
N ASN A 1 -17.59 -4.31 2.79
CA ASN A 1 -16.52 -5.10 3.42
C ASN A 1 -15.41 -5.43 2.44
N VAL A 2 -14.24 -4.83 2.61
CA VAL A 2 -13.02 -5.15 1.86
C VAL A 2 -12.31 -6.32 2.53
N LYS A 3 -11.83 -7.30 1.75
CA LYS A 3 -11.05 -8.45 2.26
C LYS A 3 -9.65 -8.40 1.68
N VAL A 4 -8.67 -7.94 2.45
CA VAL A 4 -7.27 -7.77 2.02
C VAL A 4 -6.68 -9.06 1.44
N ALA A 5 -6.97 -10.21 2.05
CA ALA A 5 -6.51 -11.52 1.58
C ALA A 5 -7.01 -11.93 0.16
N ARG A 6 -8.02 -11.23 -0.38
CA ARG A 6 -8.47 -11.42 -1.77
C ARG A 6 -7.71 -10.56 -2.78
N LEU A 7 -6.99 -9.54 -2.32
CA LEU A 7 -6.28 -8.57 -3.14
C LEU A 7 -4.77 -8.80 -3.10
N ALA A 8 -4.24 -9.07 -1.90
CA ALA A 8 -2.81 -9.30 -1.67
C ALA A 8 -2.27 -10.40 -2.59
N GLY A 9 -1.32 -10.03 -3.45
CA GLY A 9 -0.68 -10.92 -4.44
C GLY A 9 -1.60 -11.43 -5.56
N LYS A 10 -2.89 -11.06 -5.58
CA LYS A 10 -3.91 -11.57 -6.52
C LYS A 10 -4.48 -10.50 -7.44
N TYR A 11 -4.32 -9.23 -7.08
CA TYR A 11 -4.75 -8.09 -7.86
C TYR A 11 -3.52 -7.31 -8.34
N ILE A 12 -3.47 -6.96 -9.62
CA ILE A 12 -2.43 -6.11 -10.20
C ILE A 12 -3.10 -4.80 -10.61
N PRO A 13 -2.86 -3.68 -9.92
CA PRO A 13 -3.38 -2.38 -10.33
C PRO A 13 -2.66 -1.84 -11.55
N ASN A 14 -3.39 -1.11 -12.40
CA ASN A 14 -2.80 -0.44 -13.56
C ASN A 14 -1.76 0.61 -13.18
N LEU A 15 -1.96 1.29 -12.04
CA LEU A 15 -1.10 2.37 -11.59
C LEU A 15 0.32 1.88 -11.26
N THR A 16 0.45 0.76 -10.54
CA THR A 16 1.73 0.24 -10.08
C THR A 16 2.29 -0.86 -10.97
N ALA A 17 1.46 -1.50 -11.81
CA ALA A 17 1.79 -2.66 -12.64
C ALA A 17 2.48 -3.81 -11.88
N LYS A 18 2.28 -3.88 -10.56
CA LYS A 18 2.82 -4.88 -9.64
C LYS A 18 1.67 -5.49 -8.82
N PRO A 19 1.77 -6.74 -8.35
CA PRO A 19 0.77 -7.31 -7.45
C PRO A 19 0.60 -6.43 -6.20
N PHE A 20 -0.64 -6.19 -5.79
CA PHE A 20 -0.96 -5.43 -4.59
C PHE A 20 -0.33 -6.11 -3.36
N GLN A 21 0.35 -5.31 -2.55
CA GLN A 21 1.03 -5.76 -1.33
C GLN A 21 0.79 -4.76 -0.19
N VAL A 22 0.72 -5.28 1.03
CA VAL A 22 0.66 -4.48 2.25
C VAL A 22 2.05 -4.45 2.86
N THR A 23 2.94 -3.69 2.22
CA THR A 23 4.33 -3.49 2.63
C THR A 23 4.67 -2.01 2.53
N LYS A 24 5.64 -1.56 3.33
CA LYS A 24 6.03 -0.14 3.34
C LYS A 24 6.52 0.30 1.97
N GLU A 25 7.28 -0.56 1.30
CA GLU A 25 7.85 -0.32 -0.02
C GLU A 25 6.76 -0.14 -1.08
N TYR A 26 5.72 -0.97 -1.05
CA TYR A 26 4.61 -0.85 -1.99
C TYR A 26 3.84 0.46 -1.79
N PHE A 27 3.65 0.88 -0.55
CA PHE A 27 2.99 2.14 -0.24
C PHE A 27 3.87 3.34 -0.62
N GLN A 28 5.20 3.23 -0.46
CA GLN A 28 6.14 4.24 -0.95
C GLN A 28 6.07 4.40 -2.47
N ASP A 29 6.08 3.29 -3.23
CA ASP A 29 5.90 3.32 -4.69
C ASP A 29 4.59 4.03 -5.09
N VAL A 30 3.50 3.78 -4.37
CA VAL A 30 2.21 4.45 -4.61
C VAL A 30 2.28 5.94 -4.28
N TYR A 31 2.95 6.32 -3.19
CA TYR A 31 3.13 7.73 -2.84
C TYR A 31 3.97 8.46 -3.89
N ASP A 32 5.08 7.89 -4.32
CA ASP A 32 5.97 8.50 -5.32
C ASP A 32 5.25 8.75 -6.65
N LEU A 33 4.29 7.89 -7.01
CA LEU A 33 3.47 8.05 -8.22
C LEU A 33 2.32 9.06 -8.08
N THR A 34 1.82 9.30 -6.87
CA THR A 34 0.54 10.02 -6.66
C THR A 34 0.66 11.30 -5.84
N GLY A 35 1.68 11.43 -5.00
CA GLY A 35 1.79 12.49 -4.00
C GLY A 35 0.69 12.47 -2.92
N SER A 36 0.01 11.34 -2.73
CA SER A 36 -1.15 11.26 -1.84
C SER A 36 -0.79 11.46 -0.37
N GLU A 37 -1.23 12.57 0.22
CA GLU A 37 -0.98 12.94 1.63
C GLU A 37 -1.45 11.86 2.63
N PRO A 38 -2.63 11.21 2.48
CA PRO A 38 -3.00 10.08 3.35
C PRO A 38 -2.04 8.89 3.28
N ILE A 39 -1.43 8.61 2.13
CA ILE A 39 -0.46 7.51 1.99
C ILE A 39 0.83 7.88 2.70
N LYS A 40 1.26 9.14 2.59
CA LYS A 40 2.41 9.67 3.32
C LYS A 40 2.24 9.50 4.83
N GLU A 41 1.08 9.87 5.38
CA GLU A 41 0.81 9.71 6.81
C GLU A 41 0.90 8.25 7.27
N ILE A 42 0.45 7.29 6.46
CA ILE A 42 0.56 5.86 6.75
C ILE A 42 2.03 5.42 6.75
N ILE A 43 2.85 5.89 5.79
CA ILE A 43 4.28 5.56 5.71
C ILE A 43 5.04 6.15 6.91
N ASP A 44 4.77 7.41 7.25
CA ASP A 44 5.39 8.12 8.37
C ASP A 44 5.07 7.45 9.71
N ASN A 45 3.91 6.81 9.81
CA ASN A 45 3.44 6.10 11.00
C ASN A 45 3.50 4.57 10.86
N TRP A 46 4.27 4.03 9.91
CA TRP A 46 4.24 2.61 9.53
C TRP A 46 4.37 1.64 10.72
N GLU A 47 5.28 1.94 11.65
CA GLU A 47 5.54 1.10 12.83
C GLU A 47 4.29 0.86 13.70
N LYS A 48 3.33 1.80 13.70
CA LYS A 48 2.07 1.64 14.43
C LYS A 48 1.16 0.56 13.83
N TYR A 49 1.30 0.30 12.53
CA TYR A 49 0.44 -0.63 11.78
C TYR A 49 1.09 -2.01 11.62
N GLU A 50 2.42 -2.09 11.63
CA GLU A 50 3.14 -3.36 11.50
C GLU A 50 3.04 -4.26 12.74
N GLN A 51 2.76 -3.69 13.92
CA GLN A 51 2.63 -4.42 15.18
C GLN A 51 1.20 -4.93 15.46
N SER A 52 0.30 -4.92 14.47
CA SER A 52 -1.15 -5.20 14.63
C SER A 52 -1.58 -6.58 14.15
#